data_AF-A0A0J9TYT9-F1
#
_entry.id   AF-A0A0J9TYT9-F1
#
_cell.length_a   1.000
_cell.length_b   1.000
_cell.length_c   1.000
_cell.angle_alpha   90.00
_cell.angle_beta   90.00
_cell.angle_gamma   90.00
#
_symmetry.space_group_name_H-M   'P 1'
#
loop_
_entity.id
_entity.type
_entity.pdbx_description
1 polymer ?
#
loop_
_entity_poly.entity_id
_entity_poly.type
_entity_poly.pdbx_seq_one_letter_code
_entity_poly.pdbx_strand_id
1 'polypeptide(L)'
;MEKCVDFMVYCVNRDELQKHCENPEDNLLKGMYCSNFNKFTNKYYADFKSKIECLKDSKKDIHYNWRFSDTCTLHNMAKTFPKYDKESKNIVDDETRLPIKKCESHEEMKTINCYMINGVPVTLEELPTIDVIPLKYGIYAGSSFIGFISLGLYIYKVNKLLY
;
A
#
# COMPACT_ATOMS: atom_id res chain seq x y z
N MET A 1 -14.44 12.29 -2.27
CA MET A 1 -13.09 12.45 -1.69
C MET A 1 -12.53 11.12 -1.20
N GLU A 2 -13.23 10.38 -0.33
CA GLU A 2 -12.79 9.06 0.20
C GLU A 2 -12.32 8.08 -0.89
N LYS A 3 -13.11 7.91 -1.97
CA LYS A 3 -12.73 7.01 -3.08
C LYS A 3 -11.48 7.46 -3.85
N CYS A 4 -11.18 8.75 -3.87
CA CYS A 4 -9.94 9.26 -4.47
C CYS A 4 -8.72 8.88 -3.61
N VAL A 5 -8.87 8.98 -2.28
CA VAL A 5 -7.85 8.55 -1.32
C VAL A 5 -7.65 7.05 -1.41
N ASP A 6 -8.72 6.26 -1.46
CA ASP A 6 -8.65 4.81 -1.67
C ASP A 6 -7.87 4.47 -2.95
N PHE A 7 -8.06 5.26 -4.01
CA PHE A 7 -7.36 5.05 -5.27
C PHE A 7 -5.86 5.36 -5.16
N MET A 8 -5.48 6.45 -4.48
CA MET A 8 -4.07 6.75 -4.20
C MET A 8 -3.41 5.67 -3.35
N VAL A 9 -4.08 5.28 -2.26
CA VAL A 9 -3.63 4.22 -1.35
C VAL A 9 -3.44 2.91 -2.12
N TYR A 10 -4.37 2.59 -3.01
CA TYR A 10 -4.23 1.47 -3.92
C TYR A 10 -2.97 1.59 -4.80
N CYS A 11 -2.79 2.71 -5.50
CA CYS A 11 -1.64 2.91 -6.40
C CYS A 11 -0.31 2.74 -5.67
N VAL A 12 -0.13 3.40 -4.52
CA VAL A 12 1.10 3.35 -3.74
C VAL A 12 1.37 1.94 -3.21
N ASN A 13 0.37 1.30 -2.61
CA ASN A 13 0.54 -0.05 -2.04
C ASN A 13 0.73 -1.12 -3.11
N ARG A 14 0.08 -0.98 -4.27
CA ARG A 14 0.31 -1.87 -5.42
C ARG A 14 1.76 -1.78 -5.88
N ASP A 15 2.30 -0.58 -6.02
CA ASP A 15 3.69 -0.38 -6.47
C ASP A 15 4.69 -0.98 -5.46
N GLU A 16 4.40 -0.89 -4.16
CA GLU A 16 5.21 -1.53 -3.13
C GLU A 16 5.12 -3.07 -3.16
N LEU A 17 3.91 -3.62 -3.26
CA LEU A 17 3.70 -5.07 -3.41
C LEU A 17 4.34 -5.62 -4.69
N GLN A 18 4.34 -4.84 -5.77
CA GLN A 18 5.01 -5.18 -7.02
C GLN A 18 6.51 -5.39 -6.80
N LYS A 19 7.19 -4.48 -6.09
CA LYS A 19 8.63 -4.61 -5.77
C LYS A 19 8.92 -5.91 -5.03
N HIS A 20 8.12 -6.25 -4.02
CA HIS A 20 8.30 -7.50 -3.26
C HIS A 20 8.01 -8.77 -4.08
N CYS A 21 7.12 -8.70 -5.07
CA CYS A 21 6.86 -9.83 -5.96
C CYS A 21 7.97 -10.00 -7.02
N GLU A 22 8.44 -8.92 -7.62
CA GLU A 22 9.49 -8.95 -8.65
C GLU A 22 10.86 -9.27 -8.05
N ASN A 23 11.22 -8.56 -6.97
CA ASN A 23 12.52 -8.58 -6.30
C ASN A 23 12.36 -8.89 -4.79
N PRO A 24 11.97 -10.14 -4.44
CA PRO A 24 11.83 -10.53 -3.04
C PRO A 24 13.21 -10.61 -2.36
N GLU A 25 13.29 -10.20 -1.09
CA GLU A 25 14.49 -10.40 -0.28
C GLU A 25 14.81 -11.89 -0.07
N ASP A 26 13.77 -12.73 0.02
CA ASP A 26 13.85 -14.18 0.09
C ASP A 26 13.01 -14.82 -1.03
N ASN A 27 13.67 -15.59 -1.90
CA ASN A 27 13.03 -16.31 -3.00
C ASN A 27 11.93 -17.28 -2.54
N LEU A 28 12.02 -17.82 -1.32
CA LEU A 28 10.98 -18.68 -0.74
C LEU A 28 9.66 -17.91 -0.52
N LEU A 29 9.75 -16.60 -0.29
CA LEU A 29 8.60 -15.72 -0.07
C LEU A 29 8.00 -15.18 -1.37
N LYS A 30 8.68 -15.33 -2.52
CA LYS A 30 8.20 -14.82 -3.82
C LYS A 30 6.76 -15.24 -4.13
N GLY A 31 6.47 -16.54 -3.96
CA GLY A 31 5.14 -17.08 -4.23
C GLY A 31 4.06 -16.46 -3.35
N MET A 32 4.38 -16.18 -2.08
CA MET A 32 3.48 -15.52 -1.15
C MET A 32 3.25 -14.06 -1.52
N TYR A 33 4.31 -13.29 -1.81
CA TYR A 33 4.21 -11.89 -2.22
C TYR A 33 3.41 -11.73 -3.50
N CYS A 34 3.70 -12.52 -4.53
CA CYS A 34 2.99 -12.46 -5.80
C CYS A 34 1.54 -12.94 -5.69
N SER A 35 1.24 -13.91 -4.80
CA SER A 35 -0.14 -14.30 -4.52
C SER A 35 -0.91 -13.17 -3.82
N ASN A 36 -0.28 -12.49 -2.86
CA ASN A 36 -0.86 -11.35 -2.16
C ASN A 36 -1.07 -10.17 -3.11
N PHE A 37 -0.13 -9.90 -4.01
CA PHE A 37 -0.27 -8.91 -5.07
C PHE A 37 -1.53 -9.16 -5.90
N ASN A 38 -1.72 -10.38 -6.42
CA ASN A 38 -2.92 -10.73 -7.19
C ASN A 38 -4.21 -10.58 -6.38
N LYS A 39 -4.23 -11.02 -5.12
CA LYS A 39 -5.40 -10.85 -4.25
C LYS A 39 -5.72 -9.37 -4.04
N PHE A 40 -4.70 -8.55 -3.81
CA PHE A 40 -4.82 -7.11 -3.60
C PHE A 40 -5.36 -6.41 -4.85
N THR A 41 -4.75 -6.61 -6.02
CA THR A 41 -5.22 -6.01 -7.28
C THR A 41 -6.62 -6.48 -7.65
N ASN A 42 -6.95 -7.76 -7.44
CA ASN A 42 -8.30 -8.29 -7.66
C ASN A 42 -9.37 -7.60 -6.81
N LYS A 43 -9.09 -7.44 -5.51
CA LYS A 43 -10.02 -6.81 -4.57
C LYS A 43 -10.34 -5.38 -5.01
N TYR A 44 -9.32 -4.58 -5.26
CA TYR A 44 -9.52 -3.18 -5.63
C TYR A 44 -10.13 -3.02 -7.02
N TYR A 45 -9.82 -3.91 -7.97
CA TYR A 45 -10.52 -3.92 -9.25
C TYR A 45 -12.02 -4.09 -9.06
N ALA A 46 -12.45 -5.09 -8.29
CA ALA A 46 -13.86 -5.36 -8.04
C ALA A 46 -14.54 -4.18 -7.32
N ASP A 47 -13.86 -3.59 -6.34
CA ASP A 47 -14.33 -2.42 -5.61
C ASP A 47 -14.52 -1.20 -6.53
N PHE A 48 -13.52 -0.84 -7.34
CA PHE A 48 -13.63 0.32 -8.22
C PHE A 48 -14.58 0.08 -9.39
N LYS A 49 -14.61 -1.13 -9.95
CA LYS A 49 -15.53 -1.47 -11.05
C LYS A 49 -16.99 -1.42 -10.63
N SER A 50 -17.30 -1.77 -9.38
CA SER A 50 -18.67 -1.74 -8.86
C SER A 50 -19.10 -0.36 -8.37
N LYS A 51 -18.17 0.44 -7.83
CA LYS A 51 -18.47 1.75 -7.24
C LYS A 51 -18.43 2.91 -8.24
N ILE A 52 -17.75 2.74 -9.37
CA ILE A 52 -17.59 3.79 -10.39
C ILE A 52 -18.35 3.38 -11.65
N GLU A 53 -19.52 3.97 -11.82
CA GLU A 53 -20.45 3.67 -12.91
C GLU A 53 -19.93 4.14 -14.28
N CYS A 54 -19.30 5.31 -14.32
CA CYS A 54 -18.76 5.90 -15.54
C CYS A 54 -17.63 6.91 -15.27
N LEU A 55 -16.78 7.14 -16.28
CA LEU A 55 -15.74 8.18 -16.28
C LEU A 55 -16.17 9.35 -17.16
N LYS A 56 -15.92 10.58 -16.71
CA LYS A 56 -16.16 11.78 -17.54
C LYS A 56 -15.25 11.77 -18.77
N ASP A 57 -15.78 12.19 -19.91
CA ASP A 57 -14.97 12.36 -21.12
C ASP A 57 -14.05 13.58 -20.95
N SER A 58 -12.76 13.32 -20.89
CA SER A 58 -11.70 14.25 -20.54
C SER A 58 -11.30 15.22 -21.66
N LYS A 59 -12.01 15.22 -22.79
CA LYS A 59 -11.69 16.10 -23.94
C LYS A 59 -11.75 17.60 -23.61
N LYS A 60 -12.36 18.00 -22.49
CA LYS A 60 -12.46 19.41 -22.04
C LYS A 60 -11.78 19.71 -20.71
N ASP A 61 -11.36 18.69 -19.94
CA ASP A 61 -10.78 18.87 -18.60
C ASP A 61 -9.33 18.37 -18.59
N ILE A 62 -8.41 19.32 -18.59
CA ILE A 62 -6.94 19.15 -18.60
C ILE A 62 -6.41 18.41 -17.35
N HIS A 63 -7.25 18.26 -16.33
CA HIS A 63 -6.97 17.54 -15.09
C HIS A 63 -7.79 16.26 -15.07
N TYR A 64 -7.25 15.21 -15.69
CA TYR A 64 -7.90 13.91 -15.83
C TYR A 64 -8.20 13.31 -14.45
N ASN A 65 -9.46 13.34 -14.06
CA ASN A 65 -9.96 12.69 -12.85
C ASN A 65 -9.58 11.22 -12.86
N TRP A 66 -9.05 10.73 -11.74
CA TRP A 66 -8.62 9.33 -11.58
C TRP A 66 -7.33 8.93 -12.30
N ARG A 67 -6.42 9.89 -12.52
CA ARG A 67 -5.01 9.62 -12.85
C ARG A 67 -4.11 10.00 -11.67
N PHE A 68 -3.41 9.01 -11.12
CA PHE A 68 -2.38 9.21 -10.11
C PHE A 68 -0.97 9.15 -10.73
N SER A 69 -0.76 8.24 -11.69
CA SER A 69 0.47 8.13 -12.47
C SER A 69 0.17 7.54 -13.85
N ASP A 70 1.17 7.43 -14.72
CA ASP A 70 1.01 6.81 -16.05
C ASP A 70 0.71 5.31 -15.99
N THR A 71 0.97 4.68 -14.85
CA THR A 71 0.69 3.27 -14.55
C THR A 71 -0.50 3.11 -13.60
N CYS A 72 -1.08 4.21 -13.09
CA CYS A 72 -2.25 4.18 -12.21
C CYS A 72 -3.30 5.19 -12.67
N THR A 73 -4.20 4.73 -13.52
CA THR A 73 -5.29 5.52 -14.07
C THR A 73 -6.53 4.67 -14.36
N LEU A 74 -7.71 5.07 -13.85
CA LEU A 74 -8.94 4.31 -14.12
C LEU A 74 -9.35 4.35 -15.61
N HIS A 75 -8.74 5.23 -16.41
CA HIS A 75 -8.89 5.22 -17.87
C HIS A 75 -8.25 3.99 -18.53
N ASN A 76 -7.30 3.33 -17.86
CA ASN A 76 -6.72 2.06 -18.29
C ASN A 76 -6.76 1.06 -17.12
N MET A 77 -7.84 0.27 -17.08
CA MET A 77 -8.07 -0.72 -16.03
C MET A 77 -7.08 -1.89 -16.09
N ALA A 78 -6.66 -2.32 -17.28
CA ALA A 78 -5.73 -3.43 -17.46
C ALA A 78 -4.35 -3.12 -16.87
N LYS A 79 -3.84 -1.93 -17.16
CA LYS A 79 -2.56 -1.43 -16.63
C LYS A 79 -2.63 -1.06 -15.15
N THR A 80 -3.78 -0.53 -14.71
CA THR A 80 -3.94 -0.10 -13.32
C THR A 80 -4.09 -1.26 -12.37
N PHE A 81 -4.83 -2.31 -12.78
CA PHE A 81 -5.07 -3.53 -12.02
C PHE A 81 -4.38 -4.74 -12.67
N PRO A 82 -3.04 -4.78 -12.69
CA PRO A 82 -2.29 -5.84 -13.33
C PRO A 82 -2.37 -7.14 -12.52
N LYS A 83 -1.87 -8.22 -13.12
CA LYS A 83 -1.72 -9.53 -12.47
C LYS A 83 -0.31 -10.04 -12.60
N TYR A 84 0.15 -10.73 -11.57
CA TYR A 84 1.27 -11.66 -11.66
C TYR A 84 0.83 -12.90 -12.44
N ASP A 85 1.45 -13.12 -13.58
CA ASP A 85 1.31 -14.31 -14.38
C ASP A 85 2.35 -15.36 -13.96
N LYS A 86 1.86 -16.56 -13.62
CA LYS A 86 2.72 -17.64 -13.13
C LYS A 86 3.55 -18.28 -14.24
N GLU A 87 3.06 -18.24 -15.48
CA GLU A 87 3.74 -18.84 -16.63
C GLU A 87 4.95 -18.01 -17.03
N SER A 88 4.76 -16.71 -17.26
CA SER A 88 5.84 -15.77 -17.56
C SER A 88 6.66 -15.36 -16.33
N LYS A 89 6.18 -15.63 -15.11
CA LYS A 89 6.77 -15.21 -13.83
C LYS A 89 6.95 -13.70 -13.69
N ASN A 90 6.10 -12.94 -14.38
CA ASN A 90 6.14 -11.48 -14.44
C ASN A 90 4.78 -10.88 -14.10
N ILE A 91 4.80 -9.61 -13.67
CA ILE A 91 3.58 -8.81 -13.60
C ILE A 91 3.28 -8.28 -15.01
N VAL A 92 2.05 -8.48 -15.45
CA VAL A 92 1.57 -8.09 -16.77
C VAL A 92 0.26 -7.34 -16.66
N ASP A 93 -0.02 -6.49 -17.64
CA ASP A 93 -1.33 -5.86 -17.80
C ASP A 93 -2.39 -6.97 -17.90
N ASP A 94 -3.48 -6.82 -17.15
CA ASP A 94 -4.55 -7.82 -17.16
C ASP A 94 -5.65 -7.41 -18.12
N GLU A 95 -5.54 -7.87 -19.37
CA GLU A 95 -6.49 -7.55 -20.46
C GLU A 95 -7.94 -7.98 -20.16
N THR A 96 -8.16 -8.84 -19.16
CA THR A 96 -9.51 -9.22 -18.70
C THR A 96 -10.22 -8.11 -17.90
N ARG A 97 -9.49 -7.05 -17.51
CA ARG A 97 -10.02 -5.91 -16.73
C ARG A 97 -10.73 -4.94 -17.67
N LEU A 98 -12.06 -5.07 -17.71
CA LEU A 98 -12.90 -4.27 -18.59
C LEU A 98 -12.83 -2.77 -18.26
N PRO A 99 -12.67 -1.89 -19.26
CA PRO A 99 -12.65 -0.45 -19.06
C PRO A 99 -13.98 0.04 -18.44
N ILE A 100 -13.91 1.13 -17.67
CA ILE A 100 -15.11 1.82 -17.18
C ILE A 100 -15.70 2.63 -18.34
N LYS A 101 -17.03 2.57 -18.53
CA LYS A 101 -17.71 3.29 -19.61
C LYS A 101 -17.59 4.80 -19.44
N LYS A 102 -17.76 5.56 -20.52
CA LYS A 102 -17.87 7.02 -20.45
C LYS A 102 -19.26 7.43 -20.00
N CYS A 103 -19.37 8.53 -19.24
CA CYS A 103 -20.68 9.08 -18.86
C CYS A 103 -21.37 9.74 -20.05
N GLU A 104 -22.69 9.62 -20.15
CA GLU A 104 -23.49 10.39 -21.12
C GLU A 104 -23.68 11.83 -20.64
N SER A 105 -23.82 12.79 -21.57
CA SER A 105 -23.82 14.23 -21.26
C SER A 105 -25.00 14.74 -20.43
N HIS A 106 -26.01 13.89 -20.19
CA HIS A 106 -27.28 14.25 -19.54
C HIS A 106 -27.59 13.45 -18.26
N GLU A 107 -26.74 12.49 -17.85
CA GLU A 107 -26.97 11.75 -16.60
C GLU A 107 -26.61 12.61 -15.38
N GLU A 108 -27.57 12.76 -14.46
CA GLU A 108 -27.33 13.43 -13.18
C GLU A 108 -26.20 12.74 -12.41
N MET A 109 -25.26 13.58 -12.01
CA MET A 109 -23.85 13.25 -11.90
C MET A 109 -23.51 12.71 -10.52
N LYS A 110 -23.52 11.39 -10.32
CA LYS A 110 -22.94 10.75 -9.12
C LYS A 110 -21.43 10.52 -9.22
N THR A 111 -20.74 11.13 -10.20
CA THR A 111 -19.30 10.94 -10.34
C THR A 111 -18.53 11.77 -9.31
N ILE A 112 -17.81 11.06 -8.43
CA ILE A 112 -16.84 11.65 -7.53
C ILE A 112 -15.72 12.24 -8.38
N ASN A 113 -15.58 13.56 -8.33
CA ASN A 113 -14.60 14.32 -9.08
C ASN A 113 -13.27 14.29 -8.29
N CYS A 114 -12.30 13.49 -8.76
CA CYS A 114 -10.99 13.35 -8.13
C CYS A 114 -9.98 14.30 -8.78
N TYR A 115 -10.07 15.59 -8.46
CA TYR A 115 -9.01 16.54 -8.76
C TYR A 115 -7.81 16.22 -7.87
N MET A 116 -6.85 15.47 -8.41
CA MET A 116 -5.50 15.47 -7.86
C MET A 116 -4.85 16.74 -8.37
N ILE A 117 -4.65 17.71 -7.48
CA ILE A 117 -3.91 18.93 -7.83
C ILE A 117 -2.50 18.48 -8.23
N ASN A 118 -2.16 18.67 -9.50
CA ASN A 118 -0.78 18.52 -9.96
C ASN A 118 0.10 19.44 -9.09
N GLY A 119 0.88 18.85 -8.19
CA GLY A 119 2.03 19.52 -7.58
C GLY A 119 1.75 20.57 -6.50
N VAL A 120 0.67 20.46 -5.70
CA VAL A 120 0.80 20.99 -4.34
C VAL A 120 1.77 20.04 -3.64
N PRO A 121 2.95 20.50 -3.17
CA PRO A 121 3.76 19.67 -2.30
C PRO A 121 2.83 19.26 -1.16
N VAL A 122 2.56 17.97 -1.04
CA VAL A 122 1.97 17.44 0.17
C VAL A 122 3.02 17.74 1.21
N THR A 123 2.87 18.84 1.93
CA THR A 123 3.34 18.86 3.31
C THR A 123 2.61 17.67 3.89
N LEU A 124 3.36 16.58 4.09
CA LEU A 124 3.01 15.58 5.08
C LEU A 124 2.80 16.42 6.34
N GLU A 125 1.58 16.89 6.59
CA GLU A 125 1.10 16.89 7.95
C GLU A 125 1.36 15.48 8.38
N GLU A 126 2.39 15.37 9.23
CA GLU A 126 2.84 14.14 9.82
C GLU A 126 1.58 13.32 10.08
N LEU A 127 1.47 12.14 9.44
CA LEU A 127 0.52 11.13 9.92
C LEU A 127 0.68 11.17 11.44
N PRO A 128 -0.41 11.34 12.23
CA PRO A 128 -0.27 11.36 13.68
C PRO A 128 0.56 10.13 13.99
N THR A 129 1.79 10.39 14.47
CA THR A 129 2.78 9.36 14.61
C THR A 129 2.09 8.29 15.41
N ILE A 130 1.77 7.15 14.78
CA ILE A 130 1.35 5.99 15.53
C ILE A 130 2.51 5.80 16.45
N ASP A 131 2.25 6.07 17.72
CA ASP A 131 3.24 6.11 18.76
C ASP A 131 3.76 4.68 18.88
N VAL A 132 4.76 4.34 18.05
CA VAL A 132 5.51 3.08 18.09
C VAL A 132 6.44 3.14 19.30
N ILE A 133 5.86 3.45 20.45
CA ILE A 133 6.49 3.50 21.75
C ILE A 133 6.60 2.14 22.44
N PRO A 134 6.02 0.99 22.01
CA PRO A 134 6.38 -0.27 22.68
C PRO A 134 7.77 -0.78 22.28
N LEU A 135 8.21 -0.59 21.03
CA LEU A 135 9.37 -1.32 20.50
C LEU A 135 10.72 -0.67 20.86
N LYS A 136 10.78 0.67 20.91
CA LYS A 136 12.02 1.39 21.29
C LYS A 136 12.34 1.25 22.79
N TYR A 137 11.33 1.17 23.65
CA TYR A 137 11.52 1.00 25.09
C TYR A 137 11.71 -0.46 25.51
N GLY A 138 11.23 -1.44 24.73
CA GLY A 138 11.44 -2.87 25.02
C GLY A 138 12.93 -3.28 25.01
N ILE A 139 13.73 -2.69 24.11
CA ILE A 139 15.17 -2.99 24.01
C ILE A 139 15.96 -2.29 25.13
N TYR A 140 15.53 -1.10 25.57
CA TYR A 140 16.22 -0.32 26.61
C TYR A 140 15.83 -0.70 28.04
N ALA A 141 14.64 -1.28 28.25
CA ALA A 141 14.26 -1.82 29.56
C ALA A 141 14.95 -3.18 29.83
N GLY A 142 15.23 -3.99 28.80
CA GLY A 142 15.86 -5.31 28.98
C GLY A 142 17.34 -5.26 29.36
N SER A 143 18.09 -4.23 28.95
CA SER A 143 19.53 -4.12 29.19
C SER A 143 19.89 -3.75 30.64
N SER A 144 19.01 -3.04 31.37
CA SER A 144 19.25 -2.73 32.78
C SER A 144 19.01 -3.92 33.73
N PHE A 145 18.06 -4.82 33.43
CA PHE A 145 17.75 -5.94 34.33
C PHE A 145 18.85 -7.01 34.39
N ILE A 146 19.55 -7.28 33.29
CA ILE A 146 20.64 -8.27 33.26
C ILE A 146 21.81 -7.85 34.18
N GLY A 147 22.17 -6.56 34.17
CA GLY A 147 23.25 -6.03 35.00
C GLY A 147 23.00 -6.18 36.51
N PHE A 148 21.77 -5.91 36.97
CA PHE A 148 21.42 -6.07 38.39
C PHE A 148 21.38 -7.53 38.84
N ILE A 149 20.92 -8.45 37.98
CA ILE A 149 20.93 -9.89 38.29
C ILE A 149 22.36 -10.41 38.40
N SER A 150 23.26 -10.01 37.48
CA SER A 150 24.67 -10.41 37.54
C SER A 150 25.38 -9.89 38.80
N LEU A 151 25.14 -8.64 39.19
CA LEU A 151 25.70 -8.06 40.41
C LEU A 151 25.17 -8.75 41.68
N GLY A 152 23.86 -9.03 41.73
CA GLY A 152 23.23 -9.75 42.85
C GLY A 152 23.80 -11.16 43.04
N LEU A 153 23.99 -11.91 41.95
CA LEU A 153 24.59 -13.25 42.00
C LEU A 153 26.07 -13.20 42.43
N TYR A 154 26.82 -12.19 41.99
CA TYR A 154 28.21 -11.99 42.40
C TYR A 154 28.32 -11.72 43.91
N ILE A 155 27.55 -10.78 44.44
CA ILE A 155 27.57 -10.43 45.87
C ILE A 155 27.07 -11.61 46.73
N TYR A 156 26.01 -12.32 46.30
CA TYR A 156 25.54 -13.53 46.98
C TYR A 156 26.62 -14.62 47.07
N LYS A 157 27.36 -14.85 45.97
CA LYS A 157 28.44 -15.83 45.95
C LYS A 157 29.63 -15.43 46.84
N VAL A 158 29.98 -14.14 46.87
CA VAL A 158 31.07 -13.62 47.72
C VAL A 158 30.69 -13.70 49.20
N ASN A 159 29.47 -13.36 49.58
CA ASN A 159 29.01 -13.46 50.98
C ASN A 159 28.92 -14.91 51.48
N LYS A 160 28.59 -15.87 50.61
CA LYS A 160 28.58 -17.31 50.97
C LYS A 160 29.98 -17.90 51.19
N LEU A 161 31.04 -17.22 50.72
CA LEU A 161 32.44 -17.64 50.93
C LEU A 161 33.09 -16.97 52.15
N LEU A 162 32.40 -16.02 52.78
CA LEU A 162 32.83 -15.30 53.99
C LEU A 162 32.17 -15.84 55.27
N TYR A 163 31.42 -16.94 55.19
CA TYR A 163 30.83 -17.66 56.31
C TYR A 163 31.17 -19.15 56.25
#